data_AF-A0AAJ3ADH4-F1
#
_entry.id   AF-A0AAJ3ADH4-F1
#
_cell.length_a   1.000
_cell.length_b   1.000
_cell.length_c   1.000
_cell.angle_alpha   90.00
_cell.angle_beta   90.00
_cell.angle_gamma   90.00
#
_symmetry.space_group_name_H-M   'P 1'
#
loop_
_entity.id
_entity.type
_entity.pdbx_description
1 polymer ?
#
loop_
_entity_poly.entity_id
_entity_poly.type
_entity_poly.pdbx_seq_one_letter_code
_entity_poly.pdbx_strand_id
1 'polypeptide(L)'
;MLKKTLIISLSTFISSFAFANIDTVQANLAKNSPNLKIENIQTTEMKGIYSGSMQGQVVYLNEDAKHLIAGPMLRIQDQHNLTRDLMLKQNSIDWKKLPLQDAVKSVRGTGKRQIAIFSDPNCPYCKKLELELKKLNDLTIYTFILPLKPQSVAPSKQVYCESNPAQAWEDLIAQGIQPKSKKTCANPIEQNKKLAQSMGVNGTPAIIFSNGFKVMGAYPAEQIEQIFKEFNL
;
A
#
# COMPACT_ATOMS: atom_id res chain seq x y z
N MET A 1 57.83 53.73 19.59
CA MET A 1 57.83 52.33 19.09
C MET A 1 56.73 51.55 19.83
N LEU A 2 55.92 50.79 19.09
CA LEU A 2 54.95 49.76 19.55
C LEU A 2 53.77 50.27 20.44
N LYS A 3 52.51 49.84 20.29
CA LYS A 3 51.87 48.82 19.44
C LYS A 3 50.36 49.12 19.44
N LYS A 4 49.73 49.15 18.25
CA LYS A 4 48.26 49.15 18.10
C LYS A 4 47.73 47.75 18.41
N THR A 5 46.83 47.61 19.38
CA THR A 5 46.07 46.38 19.59
C THR A 5 44.71 46.51 18.91
N LEU A 6 44.56 45.77 17.81
CA LEU A 6 43.35 45.65 17.01
C LEU A 6 42.51 44.51 17.60
N ILE A 7 41.33 44.82 18.14
CA ILE A 7 40.36 43.83 18.61
C ILE A 7 39.59 43.33 17.38
N ILE A 8 39.89 42.12 16.94
CA ILE A 8 39.14 41.41 15.89
C ILE A 8 37.97 40.71 16.57
N SER A 9 36.77 41.25 16.39
CA SER A 9 35.51 40.59 16.76
C SER A 9 35.24 39.46 15.75
N LEU A 10 35.40 38.22 16.18
CA LEU A 10 35.10 37.03 15.38
C LEU A 10 33.61 36.69 15.52
N SER A 11 32.78 37.24 14.62
CA SER A 11 31.37 36.87 14.51
C SER A 11 31.24 35.45 13.95
N THR A 12 31.07 34.47 14.82
CA THR A 12 30.65 33.11 14.45
C THR A 12 29.24 33.15 13.86
N PHE A 13 29.15 33.02 12.54
CA PHE A 13 27.93 32.74 11.82
C PHE A 13 27.46 31.33 12.20
N ILE A 14 26.54 31.24 13.16
CA ILE A 14 25.81 29.99 13.45
C ILE A 14 24.83 29.82 12.29
N SER A 15 25.22 29.03 11.28
CA SER A 15 24.29 28.57 10.25
C SER A 15 23.30 27.62 10.90
N SER A 16 22.16 28.17 11.34
CA SER A 16 20.98 27.38 11.67
C SER A 16 20.58 26.57 10.44
N PHE A 17 20.79 25.26 10.49
CA PHE A 17 20.11 24.34 9.60
C PHE A 17 18.61 24.53 9.87
N ALA A 18 17.94 25.29 9.02
CA ALA A 18 16.50 25.44 9.06
C ALA A 18 15.90 24.07 8.75
N PHE A 19 15.49 23.35 9.80
CA PHE A 19 14.56 22.25 9.66
C PHE A 19 13.31 22.86 9.03
N ALA A 20 13.13 22.63 7.72
CA ALA A 20 11.97 23.09 6.99
C ALA A 20 10.70 22.63 7.74
N ASN A 21 9.72 23.51 7.76
CA ASN A 21 8.88 23.82 8.90
C ASN A 21 7.71 22.85 9.11
N ILE A 22 7.99 21.53 9.18
CA ILE A 22 6.96 20.47 9.29
C ILE A 22 6.03 20.72 10.50
N ASP A 23 6.59 21.13 11.63
CA ASP A 23 5.81 21.42 12.85
C ASP A 23 4.82 22.55 12.62
N THR A 24 5.22 23.60 11.90
CA THR A 24 4.29 24.69 11.53
C THR A 24 3.25 24.22 10.52
N VAL A 25 3.61 23.38 9.55
CA VAL A 25 2.63 22.80 8.61
C VAL A 25 1.59 21.98 9.37
N GLN A 26 2.02 21.16 10.33
CA GLN A 26 1.12 20.36 11.18
C GLN A 26 0.23 21.26 12.04
N ALA A 27 0.80 22.27 12.69
CA ALA A 27 0.04 23.23 13.49
C ALA A 27 -0.98 24.00 12.64
N ASN A 28 -0.59 24.45 11.45
CA ASN A 28 -1.45 25.14 10.49
C ASN A 28 -2.56 24.22 9.96
N LEU A 29 -2.25 22.96 9.66
CA LEU A 29 -3.25 21.99 9.22
C LEU A 29 -4.31 21.75 10.32
N ALA A 30 -3.87 21.52 11.56
CA ALA A 30 -4.77 21.34 12.70
C ALA A 30 -5.67 22.56 12.93
N LYS A 31 -5.13 23.77 12.72
CA LYS A 31 -5.87 25.03 12.88
C LYS A 31 -6.85 25.30 11.73
N ASN A 32 -6.40 25.15 10.49
CA ASN A 32 -7.15 25.58 9.30
C ASN A 32 -8.09 24.50 8.77
N SER A 33 -7.82 23.23 9.06
CA SER A 33 -8.58 22.09 8.55
C SER A 33 -8.59 20.91 9.53
N PRO A 34 -9.17 21.06 10.73
CA PRO A 34 -9.17 20.04 11.78
C PRO A 34 -9.84 18.72 11.38
N ASN A 35 -10.68 18.73 10.35
CA ASN A 35 -11.36 17.54 9.83
C ASN A 35 -10.51 16.76 8.80
N LEU A 36 -9.46 17.35 8.24
CA LEU A 36 -8.57 16.68 7.30
C LEU A 36 -7.48 15.91 8.06
N LYS A 37 -7.53 14.57 7.96
CA LYS A 37 -6.48 13.69 8.50
C LYS A 37 -5.40 13.47 7.45
N ILE A 38 -4.33 14.25 7.54
CA ILE A 38 -3.12 14.08 6.72
C ILE A 38 -1.99 13.66 7.65
N GLU A 39 -1.42 12.49 7.37
CA GLU A 39 -0.39 11.84 8.17
C GLU A 39 0.96 11.86 7.44
N ASN A 40 2.05 11.51 8.13
CA ASN A 40 3.38 11.36 7.54
C ASN A 40 3.84 12.59 6.72
N ILE A 41 3.65 13.79 7.26
CA ILE A 41 4.07 15.03 6.58
C ILE A 41 5.60 15.06 6.46
N GLN A 42 6.09 15.29 5.25
CA GLN A 42 7.52 15.29 4.89
C GLN A 42 7.83 16.45 3.93
N THR A 43 9.08 16.90 3.93
CA THR A 43 9.60 17.85 2.96
C THR A 43 9.69 17.23 1.57
N THR A 44 9.47 18.04 0.53
CA THR A 44 9.67 17.63 -0.88
C THR A 44 10.86 18.34 -1.51
N GLU A 45 11.24 17.95 -2.73
CA GLU A 45 12.24 18.67 -3.54
C GLU A 45 11.78 20.09 -3.89
N MET A 46 10.47 20.35 -3.90
CA MET A 46 9.90 21.68 -4.07
C MET A 46 9.83 22.42 -2.73
N LYS A 47 10.65 23.48 -2.61
CA LYS A 47 10.65 24.33 -1.41
C LYS A 47 9.26 24.91 -1.14
N GLY A 48 8.83 24.89 0.13
CA GLY A 48 7.52 25.38 0.56
C GLY A 48 6.35 24.42 0.28
N ILE A 49 6.61 23.29 -0.39
CA ILE A 49 5.64 22.23 -0.62
C ILE A 49 6.02 20.99 0.17
N TYR A 50 5.03 20.44 0.87
CA TYR A 50 5.18 19.30 1.76
C TYR A 50 4.28 18.17 1.27
N SER A 51 4.78 16.95 1.29
CA SER A 51 3.97 15.76 1.01
C SER A 51 3.34 15.26 2.31
N GLY A 52 2.14 14.69 2.23
CA GLY A 52 1.51 13.94 3.30
C GLY A 52 0.69 12.78 2.75
N SER A 53 0.17 11.94 3.63
CA SER A 53 -0.69 10.82 3.28
C SER A 53 -2.12 11.10 3.72
N MET A 54 -3.06 11.02 2.77
CA MET A 54 -4.49 11.16 3.02
C MET A 54 -5.21 9.97 2.40
N GLN A 55 -5.87 9.17 3.22
CA GLN A 55 -6.60 7.96 2.77
C GLN A 55 -5.72 7.01 1.91
N GLY A 56 -4.43 6.89 2.25
CA GLY A 56 -3.47 6.03 1.54
C GLY A 56 -2.93 6.60 0.23
N GLN A 57 -3.30 7.84 -0.13
CA GLN A 57 -2.75 8.57 -1.27
C GLN A 57 -1.78 9.64 -0.81
N VAL A 58 -0.74 9.91 -1.60
CA VAL A 58 0.15 11.04 -1.36
C VAL A 58 -0.53 12.31 -1.86
N VAL A 59 -0.62 13.30 -0.98
CA VAL A 59 -1.12 14.66 -1.27
C VAL A 59 -0.05 15.68 -0.94
N TYR A 60 -0.21 16.89 -1.48
CA TYR A 60 0.75 17.97 -1.26
C TYR A 60 0.08 19.19 -0.65
N LEU A 61 0.81 19.89 0.22
CA LEU A 61 0.36 21.04 0.98
C LEU A 61 1.38 22.18 0.87
N ASN A 62 0.91 23.42 0.88
CA ASN A 62 1.79 24.58 1.10
C ASN A 62 2.06 24.79 2.61
N GLU A 63 3.07 25.58 2.96
CA GLU A 63 3.50 25.80 4.35
C GLU A 63 2.38 26.26 5.31
N ASP A 64 1.49 27.13 4.81
CA ASP A 64 0.34 27.63 5.56
C ASP A 64 -0.82 26.63 5.68
N ALA A 65 -0.71 25.45 5.06
CA ALA A 65 -1.77 24.43 4.97
C ALA A 65 -3.13 25.01 4.50
N LYS A 66 -3.10 25.94 3.54
CA LYS A 66 -4.29 26.59 2.96
C LYS A 66 -4.68 25.99 1.61
N HIS A 67 -3.74 25.34 0.94
CA HIS A 67 -3.94 24.72 -0.36
C HIS A 67 -3.50 23.26 -0.31
N LEU A 68 -4.31 22.41 -0.93
CA LEU A 68 -4.03 20.99 -1.11
C LEU A 68 -3.98 20.69 -2.60
N ILE A 69 -2.94 20.00 -3.03
CA ILE A 69 -2.77 19.51 -4.39
C ILE A 69 -2.90 17.98 -4.35
N ALA A 70 -3.86 17.46 -5.10
CA ALA A 70 -4.07 16.05 -5.31
C ALA A 70 -3.59 15.68 -6.72
N GLY A 71 -2.52 14.91 -6.81
CA GLY A 71 -1.90 14.52 -8.08
C GLY A 71 -0.40 14.27 -7.93
N PRO A 72 0.25 13.69 -8.96
CA PRO A 72 1.67 13.38 -8.90
C PRO A 72 2.55 14.64 -9.03
N MET A 73 3.69 14.62 -8.34
CA MET A 73 4.79 15.57 -8.50
C MET A 73 5.84 14.95 -9.43
N LEU A 74 6.01 15.56 -10.59
CA LEU A 74 7.04 15.19 -11.56
C LEU A 74 8.19 16.18 -11.49
N ARG A 75 9.42 15.68 -11.35
CA ARG A 75 10.62 16.48 -11.55
C ARG A 75 10.82 16.68 -13.04
N ILE A 76 10.76 17.92 -13.50
CA ILE A 76 10.79 18.24 -14.95
C ILE A 76 12.15 17.88 -15.57
N GLN A 77 13.25 18.03 -14.82
CA GLN A 77 14.61 17.84 -15.32
C GLN A 77 14.84 16.46 -15.95
N ASP A 78 14.23 15.42 -15.39
CA ASP A 78 14.36 14.02 -15.82
C ASP A 78 13.01 13.32 -15.99
N GLN A 79 11.91 14.08 -15.92
CA GLN A 79 10.53 13.58 -15.97
C GLN A 79 10.22 12.52 -14.89
N HIS A 80 10.96 12.54 -13.77
CA HIS A 80 10.87 11.51 -12.75
C HIS A 80 9.66 11.73 -11.82
N ASN A 81 8.92 10.67 -11.54
CA ASN A 81 7.74 10.74 -10.67
C ASN A 81 8.12 10.57 -9.19
N LEU A 82 8.23 11.67 -8.47
CA LEU A 82 8.60 11.70 -7.05
C LEU A 82 7.51 11.14 -6.15
N THR A 83 6.24 11.27 -6.54
CA THR A 83 5.11 10.67 -5.81
C THR A 83 5.19 9.16 -5.84
N ARG A 84 5.53 8.58 -6.99
CA ARG A 84 5.69 7.14 -7.17
C ARG A 84 6.73 6.56 -6.22
N ASP A 85 7.87 7.23 -6.10
CA ASP A 85 8.94 6.84 -5.17
C ASP A 85 8.50 6.91 -3.72
N LEU A 86 7.80 7.98 -3.33
CA LEU A 86 7.25 8.12 -1.98
C LEU A 86 6.25 7.00 -1.66
N MET A 87 5.37 6.66 -2.61
CA MET A 87 4.41 5.56 -2.46
C MET A 87 5.11 4.21 -2.24
N LEU A 88 6.15 3.91 -3.02
CA LEU A 88 6.94 2.69 -2.84
C LEU A 88 7.70 2.68 -1.52
N LYS A 89 8.31 3.80 -1.15
CA LYS A 89 9.06 3.91 0.10
C LYS A 89 8.17 3.71 1.33
N GLN A 90 6.94 4.24 1.30
CA GLN A 90 6.03 4.19 2.43
C GLN A 90 5.26 2.87 2.53
N ASN A 91 4.93 2.24 1.41
CA ASN A 91 4.01 1.10 1.37
C ASN A 91 4.53 -0.07 0.52
N SER A 92 5.83 -0.37 0.53
CA SER A 92 6.36 -1.55 -0.17
C SER A 92 6.50 -2.78 0.74
N ILE A 93 6.31 -3.93 0.12
CA ILE A 93 6.69 -5.26 0.59
C ILE A 93 7.64 -5.84 -0.44
N ASP A 94 8.67 -6.56 0.00
CA ASP A 94 9.51 -7.32 -0.91
C ASP A 94 8.70 -8.49 -1.51
N TRP A 95 8.29 -8.36 -2.78
CA TRP A 95 7.55 -9.38 -3.51
C TRP A 95 8.24 -10.74 -3.48
N LYS A 96 9.58 -10.76 -3.51
CA LYS A 96 10.36 -12.02 -3.51
C LYS A 96 10.24 -12.80 -2.21
N LYS A 97 9.77 -12.16 -1.13
CA LYS A 97 9.51 -12.81 0.17
C LYS A 97 8.14 -13.46 0.24
N LEU A 98 7.28 -13.30 -0.77
CA LEU A 98 5.99 -13.97 -0.82
C LEU A 98 6.19 -15.46 -1.22
N PRO A 99 5.82 -16.43 -0.37
CA PRO A 99 5.85 -17.84 -0.71
C PRO A 99 4.66 -18.14 -1.63
N LEU A 100 4.79 -17.87 -2.94
CA LEU A 100 3.68 -17.96 -3.90
C LEU A 100 3.04 -19.35 -3.98
N GLN A 101 3.75 -20.42 -3.58
CA GLN A 101 3.19 -21.76 -3.46
C GLN A 101 2.12 -21.92 -2.37
N ASP A 102 2.11 -21.02 -1.37
CA ASP A 102 1.13 -21.01 -0.28
C ASP A 102 -0.17 -20.29 -0.69
N ALA A 103 -0.16 -19.61 -1.84
CA ALA A 103 -1.31 -18.91 -2.37
C ALA A 103 -2.18 -19.81 -3.26
N VAL A 104 -3.48 -19.56 -3.25
CA VAL A 104 -4.37 -20.05 -4.30
C VAL A 104 -4.13 -19.22 -5.56
N LYS A 105 -3.54 -19.83 -6.59
CA LYS A 105 -3.22 -19.18 -7.85
C LYS A 105 -4.40 -19.24 -8.82
N SER A 106 -4.83 -18.09 -9.31
CA SER A 106 -5.78 -17.95 -10.42
C SER A 106 -5.12 -17.19 -11.57
N VAL A 107 -5.33 -17.64 -12.82
CA VAL A 107 -4.74 -17.03 -14.02
C VAL A 107 -5.85 -16.69 -15.01
N ARG A 108 -5.82 -15.46 -15.54
CA ARG A 108 -6.75 -14.98 -16.57
C ARG A 108 -5.96 -14.48 -17.77
N GLY A 109 -6.37 -14.84 -18.98
CA GLY A 109 -5.64 -14.49 -20.20
C GLY A 109 -4.23 -15.06 -20.20
N THR A 110 -3.24 -14.25 -20.57
CA THR A 110 -1.82 -14.68 -20.58
C THR A 110 -1.16 -14.60 -19.20
N GLY A 111 -1.80 -13.93 -18.23
CA GLY A 111 -1.34 -13.82 -16.85
C GLY A 111 -0.09 -12.95 -16.68
N LYS A 112 0.20 -12.03 -17.61
CA LYS A 112 1.43 -11.22 -17.62
C LYS A 112 1.58 -10.37 -16.37
N ARG A 113 0.49 -9.72 -15.96
CA ARG A 113 0.46 -8.89 -14.76
C ARG A 113 0.24 -9.77 -13.55
N GLN A 114 0.82 -9.41 -12.41
CA GLN A 114 0.74 -10.22 -11.19
C GLN A 114 0.40 -9.36 -9.98
N ILE A 115 -0.52 -9.89 -9.16
CA ILE A 115 -0.82 -9.36 -7.83
C ILE A 115 -0.92 -10.50 -6.82
N ALA A 116 -0.58 -10.19 -5.58
CA ALA A 116 -0.85 -11.02 -4.42
C ALA A 116 -1.93 -10.36 -3.58
N ILE A 117 -2.85 -11.16 -3.05
CA ILE A 117 -3.98 -10.66 -2.28
C ILE A 117 -4.06 -11.43 -0.98
N PHE A 118 -4.10 -10.72 0.15
CA PHE A 118 -4.53 -11.30 1.42
C PHE A 118 -6.03 -11.12 1.55
N SER A 119 -6.79 -12.22 1.67
CA SER A 119 -8.25 -12.19 1.58
C SER A 119 -8.93 -13.15 2.56
N ASP A 120 -10.08 -12.75 3.09
CA ASP A 120 -10.92 -13.54 4.00
C ASP A 120 -12.27 -13.85 3.31
N PRO A 121 -12.71 -15.13 3.24
CA PRO A 121 -13.95 -15.53 2.57
C PRO A 121 -15.23 -14.88 3.16
N ASN A 122 -15.22 -14.46 4.42
CA ASN A 122 -16.35 -13.80 5.09
C ASN A 122 -16.12 -12.30 5.32
N CYS A 123 -15.11 -11.68 4.69
CA CYS A 123 -14.95 -10.23 4.68
C CYS A 123 -15.78 -9.59 3.55
N PRO A 124 -16.75 -8.69 3.84
CA PRO A 124 -17.56 -8.03 2.81
C PRO A 124 -16.74 -7.27 1.77
N TYR A 125 -15.66 -6.60 2.18
CA TYR A 125 -14.77 -5.89 1.26
C TYR A 125 -13.96 -6.83 0.37
N CYS A 126 -13.61 -8.03 0.86
CA CYS A 126 -12.96 -9.05 0.03
C CYS A 126 -13.90 -9.53 -1.08
N LYS A 127 -15.18 -9.74 -0.76
CA LYS A 127 -16.21 -10.09 -1.76
C LYS A 127 -16.37 -8.98 -2.81
N LYS A 128 -16.40 -7.71 -2.37
CA LYS A 128 -16.44 -6.56 -3.28
C LYS A 128 -15.21 -6.54 -4.19
N LEU A 129 -14.02 -6.73 -3.63
CA LEU A 129 -12.79 -6.76 -4.41
C LEU A 129 -12.81 -7.90 -5.44
N GLU A 130 -13.28 -9.10 -5.09
CA GLU A 130 -13.35 -10.21 -6.04
C GLU A 130 -14.17 -9.86 -7.29
N LEU A 131 -15.30 -9.16 -7.11
CA LEU A 131 -16.13 -8.68 -8.22
C LEU A 131 -15.40 -7.66 -9.10
N GLU A 132 -14.60 -6.78 -8.51
CA GLU A 132 -13.77 -5.82 -9.24
C GLU A 132 -12.64 -6.51 -9.99
N LEU A 133 -11.96 -7.48 -9.37
CA LEU A 133 -10.91 -8.25 -10.00
C LEU A 133 -11.42 -8.93 -11.26
N LYS A 134 -12.65 -9.49 -11.25
CA LYS A 134 -13.27 -10.14 -12.43
C LYS A 134 -13.38 -9.25 -13.67
N LYS A 135 -13.35 -7.93 -13.50
CA LYS A 135 -13.36 -6.95 -14.61
C LYS A 135 -11.98 -6.75 -15.24
N LEU A 136 -10.92 -7.24 -14.60
CA LEU A 136 -9.54 -7.15 -15.07
C LEU A 136 -9.17 -8.34 -15.95
N ASN A 137 -8.46 -8.07 -17.04
CA ASN A 137 -7.97 -9.07 -17.98
C ASN A 137 -6.45 -9.30 -17.81
N ASP A 138 -5.92 -10.40 -18.35
CA ASP A 138 -4.47 -10.67 -18.42
C ASP A 138 -3.72 -10.53 -17.08
N LEU A 139 -4.19 -11.26 -16.07
CA LEU A 139 -3.77 -11.11 -14.67
C LEU A 139 -3.61 -12.48 -14.01
N THR A 140 -2.48 -12.65 -13.32
CA THR A 140 -2.27 -13.72 -12.35
C THR A 140 -2.52 -13.19 -10.94
N ILE A 141 -3.39 -13.87 -10.20
CA ILE A 141 -3.75 -13.52 -8.83
C ILE A 141 -3.25 -14.64 -7.91
N TYR A 142 -2.42 -14.27 -6.94
CA TYR A 142 -1.96 -15.14 -5.86
C TYR A 142 -2.73 -14.79 -4.58
N THR A 143 -3.78 -15.55 -4.27
CA THR A 143 -4.59 -15.30 -3.08
C THR A 143 -4.03 -16.05 -1.87
N PHE A 144 -3.46 -15.30 -0.93
CA PHE A 144 -3.13 -15.77 0.41
C PHE A 144 -4.38 -15.70 1.28
N ILE A 145 -5.01 -16.85 1.53
CA ILE A 145 -6.22 -16.89 2.36
C ILE A 145 -5.85 -16.57 3.81
N LEU A 146 -6.45 -15.52 4.35
CA LEU A 146 -6.22 -14.99 5.69
C LEU A 146 -7.55 -14.95 6.47
N PRO A 147 -7.96 -16.05 7.11
CA PRO A 147 -9.23 -16.11 7.84
C PRO A 147 -9.12 -15.38 9.18
N LEU A 148 -9.51 -14.11 9.18
CA LEU A 148 -9.55 -13.25 10.37
C LEU A 148 -10.80 -13.50 11.22
N LYS A 149 -11.89 -14.00 10.62
CA LYS A 149 -13.10 -14.37 11.34
C LYS A 149 -13.11 -15.87 11.72
N PRO A 150 -13.62 -16.25 12.90
CA PRO A 150 -13.71 -17.66 13.31
C PRO A 150 -14.41 -18.56 12.28
N GLN A 151 -15.53 -18.10 11.72
CA GLN A 151 -16.30 -18.84 10.70
C GLN A 151 -15.56 -18.98 9.36
N SER A 152 -14.49 -18.24 9.12
CA SER A 152 -13.69 -18.33 7.90
C SER A 152 -12.65 -19.45 7.97
N VAL A 153 -12.27 -19.90 9.18
CA VAL A 153 -11.14 -20.81 9.35
C VAL A 153 -11.38 -22.16 8.70
N ALA A 154 -12.50 -22.81 9.00
CA ALA A 154 -12.84 -24.12 8.46
C ALA A 154 -12.94 -24.13 6.92
N PRO A 155 -13.76 -23.26 6.27
CA PRO A 155 -13.86 -23.26 4.82
C PRO A 155 -12.55 -22.86 4.15
N SER A 156 -11.75 -21.96 4.74
CA SER A 156 -10.43 -21.60 4.20
C SER A 156 -9.46 -22.78 4.15
N LYS A 157 -9.45 -23.64 5.17
CA LYS A 157 -8.65 -24.88 5.16
C LYS A 157 -9.15 -25.86 4.10
N GLN A 158 -10.47 -26.00 3.97
CA GLN A 158 -11.07 -26.93 3.02
C GLN A 158 -10.83 -26.55 1.56
N VAL A 159 -10.76 -25.24 1.24
CA VAL A 159 -10.39 -24.77 -0.11
C VAL A 159 -9.09 -25.41 -0.60
N TYR A 160 -8.05 -25.48 0.25
CA TYR A 160 -6.78 -26.13 -0.12
C TYR A 160 -6.89 -27.65 -0.27
N CYS A 161 -7.93 -28.27 0.28
CA CYS A 161 -8.17 -29.71 0.22
C CYS A 161 -9.10 -30.12 -0.92
N GLU A 162 -9.51 -29.17 -1.78
CA GLU A 162 -10.25 -29.43 -2.99
C GLU A 162 -9.32 -29.86 -4.13
N SER A 163 -9.86 -30.60 -5.09
CA SER A 163 -9.11 -30.97 -6.31
C SER A 163 -8.72 -29.74 -7.14
N ASN A 164 -9.51 -28.67 -7.05
CA ASN A 164 -9.23 -27.38 -7.66
C ASN A 164 -9.42 -26.25 -6.63
N PRO A 165 -8.36 -25.89 -5.88
CA PRO A 165 -8.42 -24.81 -4.90
C PRO A 165 -8.80 -23.45 -5.47
N ALA A 166 -8.45 -23.16 -6.74
CA ALA A 166 -8.79 -21.90 -7.39
C ALA A 166 -10.30 -21.76 -7.61
N GLN A 167 -10.94 -22.81 -8.17
CA GLN A 167 -12.38 -22.84 -8.33
C GLN A 167 -13.10 -22.81 -6.98
N ALA A 168 -12.62 -23.59 -6.01
CA ALA A 168 -13.20 -23.64 -4.67
C ALA A 168 -13.13 -22.30 -3.94
N TRP A 169 -12.01 -21.57 -4.07
CA TRP A 169 -11.89 -20.22 -3.56
C TRP A 169 -12.93 -19.29 -4.21
N GLU A 170 -13.00 -19.29 -5.54
CA GLU A 170 -13.93 -18.43 -6.29
C GLU A 170 -15.40 -18.69 -5.92
N ASP A 171 -15.80 -19.96 -5.87
CA ASP A 171 -17.14 -20.39 -5.47
C ASP A 171 -17.47 -19.95 -4.03
N LEU A 172 -16.51 -20.05 -3.11
CA LEU A 172 -16.67 -19.63 -1.72
C LEU A 172 -16.79 -18.11 -1.57
N ILE A 173 -15.83 -17.33 -2.10
CA ILE A 173 -15.79 -15.89 -1.89
C ILE A 173 -16.91 -15.17 -2.64
N ALA A 174 -17.21 -15.58 -3.88
CA ALA A 174 -18.16 -14.88 -4.74
C ALA A 174 -19.60 -15.36 -4.56
N GLN A 175 -19.80 -16.67 -4.35
CA GLN A 175 -21.13 -17.29 -4.35
C GLN A 175 -21.52 -17.84 -2.96
N GLY A 176 -20.58 -17.93 -2.01
CA GLY A 176 -20.83 -18.50 -0.69
C GLY A 176 -20.95 -20.03 -0.71
N ILE A 177 -20.64 -20.68 -1.82
CA ILE A 177 -20.70 -22.14 -1.97
C ILE A 177 -19.57 -22.74 -1.12
N GLN A 178 -19.94 -23.58 -0.15
CA GLN A 178 -18.97 -24.20 0.74
C GLN A 178 -18.15 -25.27 -0.01
N PRO A 179 -16.85 -25.40 0.28
CA PRO A 179 -16.06 -26.54 -0.17
C PRO A 179 -16.74 -27.87 0.21
N LYS A 180 -16.71 -28.83 -0.70
CA LYS A 180 -17.31 -30.16 -0.55
C LYS A 180 -16.37 -31.12 0.20
N SER A 181 -15.07 -30.87 0.13
CA SER A 181 -14.03 -31.69 0.74
C SER A 181 -14.15 -31.63 2.27
N LYS A 182 -14.55 -32.75 2.86
CA LYS A 182 -14.53 -32.96 4.32
C LYS A 182 -13.17 -33.47 4.82
N LYS A 183 -12.18 -33.60 3.93
CA LYS A 183 -10.86 -34.15 4.26
C LYS A 183 -10.02 -33.10 5.00
N THR A 184 -9.28 -33.56 6.00
CA THR A 184 -8.17 -32.77 6.54
C THR A 184 -6.94 -33.01 5.68
N CYS A 185 -6.35 -31.95 5.15
CA CYS A 185 -5.10 -31.98 4.39
C CYS A 185 -4.11 -30.94 4.93
N ALA A 186 -2.85 -31.07 4.54
CA ALA A 186 -1.87 -30.02 4.76
C ALA A 186 -2.32 -28.73 4.04
N ASN A 187 -2.25 -27.60 4.73
CA ASN A 187 -2.67 -26.30 4.20
C ASN A 187 -1.81 -25.19 4.82
N PRO A 188 -1.58 -24.07 4.11
CA PRO A 188 -0.67 -23.01 4.54
C PRO A 188 -1.33 -21.94 5.41
N ILE A 189 -2.55 -22.15 5.94
CA ILE A 189 -3.32 -21.08 6.63
C ILE A 189 -2.54 -20.43 7.78
N GLU A 190 -1.85 -21.22 8.60
CA GLU A 190 -1.05 -20.66 9.70
C GLU A 190 0.24 -19.96 9.20
N GLN A 191 0.80 -20.40 8.08
CA GLN A 191 1.92 -19.71 7.43
C GLN A 191 1.47 -18.37 6.83
N ASN A 192 0.32 -18.34 6.17
CA ASN A 192 -0.29 -17.11 5.64
C ASN A 192 -0.58 -16.07 6.73
N LYS A 193 -1.07 -16.51 7.90
CA LYS A 193 -1.27 -15.62 9.06
C LYS A 193 0.03 -14.99 9.55
N LYS A 194 1.09 -15.80 9.72
CA LYS A 194 2.41 -15.32 10.15
C LYS A 194 3.02 -14.37 9.12
N LEU A 195 2.88 -14.71 7.83
CA LEU A 195 3.33 -13.87 6.72
C LEU A 195 2.64 -12.50 6.76
N ALA A 196 1.31 -12.49 6.84
CA ALA A 196 0.52 -11.26 6.92
C ALA A 196 0.97 -10.37 8.10
N GLN A 197 1.14 -10.95 9.27
CA GLN A 197 1.63 -10.23 10.46
C GLN A 197 3.03 -9.62 10.22
N SER A 198 3.97 -10.40 9.67
CA SER A 198 5.34 -9.93 9.39
C SER A 198 5.39 -8.80 8.36
N MET A 199 4.39 -8.72 7.49
CA MET A 199 4.28 -7.74 6.41
C MET A 199 3.40 -6.53 6.78
N GLY A 200 2.95 -6.45 8.03
CA GLY A 200 2.05 -5.38 8.50
C GLY A 200 0.71 -5.38 7.75
N VAL A 201 0.22 -6.55 7.35
CA VAL A 201 -1.12 -6.74 6.78
C VAL A 201 -2.07 -7.02 7.93
N ASN A 202 -2.61 -5.95 8.50
CA ASN A 202 -3.46 -6.00 9.71
C ASN A 202 -4.97 -6.10 9.38
N GLY A 203 -5.32 -6.31 8.11
CA GLY A 203 -6.70 -6.37 7.65
C GLY A 203 -6.81 -6.92 6.24
N THR A 204 -8.04 -7.23 5.82
CA THR A 204 -8.34 -7.78 4.50
C THR A 204 -9.45 -6.98 3.80
N PRO A 205 -9.39 -6.78 2.48
CA PRO A 205 -8.32 -7.26 1.60
C PRO A 205 -7.06 -6.38 1.67
N ALA A 206 -5.91 -6.96 1.34
CA ALA A 206 -4.70 -6.20 1.02
C ALA A 206 -4.18 -6.67 -0.34
N ILE A 207 -3.84 -5.74 -1.21
CA ILE A 207 -3.35 -6.00 -2.56
C ILE A 207 -1.88 -5.61 -2.60
N ILE A 208 -1.04 -6.51 -3.08
CA ILE A 208 0.38 -6.28 -3.30
C ILE A 208 0.65 -6.48 -4.78
N PHE A 209 1.27 -5.48 -5.41
CA PHE A 209 1.66 -5.51 -6.81
C PHE A 209 3.05 -6.13 -6.97
N SER A 210 3.38 -6.58 -8.18
CA SER A 210 4.64 -7.30 -8.48
C SER A 210 5.92 -6.51 -8.19
N ASN A 211 5.84 -5.17 -8.18
CA ASN A 211 6.93 -4.28 -7.74
C ASN A 211 7.01 -4.09 -6.22
N GLY A 212 6.14 -4.74 -5.47
CA GLY A 212 6.06 -4.65 -4.02
C GLY A 212 5.11 -3.59 -3.47
N PHE A 213 4.52 -2.72 -4.31
CA PHE A 213 3.58 -1.71 -3.84
C PHE A 213 2.35 -2.37 -3.19
N LYS A 214 2.05 -2.01 -1.93
CA LYS A 214 0.92 -2.53 -1.15
C LYS A 214 -0.14 -1.44 -1.01
N VAL A 215 -1.40 -1.83 -1.22
CA VAL A 215 -2.57 -1.04 -0.84
C VAL A 215 -3.50 -1.86 0.06
N MET A 216 -4.15 -1.20 1.01
CA MET A 216 -5.09 -1.81 1.96
C MET A 216 -6.52 -1.47 1.56
N GLY A 217 -7.42 -2.45 1.63
CA GLY A 217 -8.82 -2.30 1.31
C GLY A 217 -9.19 -2.72 -0.11
N ALA A 218 -10.46 -2.58 -0.44
CA ALA A 218 -11.01 -2.97 -1.73
C ALA A 218 -11.01 -1.78 -2.70
N TYR A 219 -10.37 -1.95 -3.85
CA TYR A 219 -10.27 -0.93 -4.89
C TYR A 219 -11.13 -1.31 -6.10
N PRO A 220 -11.79 -0.33 -6.75
CA PRO A 220 -12.42 -0.52 -8.06
C PRO A 220 -11.42 -0.98 -9.11
N ALA A 221 -11.89 -1.73 -10.11
CA ALA A 221 -11.05 -2.22 -11.20
C ALA A 221 -10.28 -1.10 -11.91
N GLU A 222 -10.93 0.04 -12.15
CA GLU A 222 -10.32 1.21 -12.77
C GLU A 222 -9.12 1.75 -11.98
N GLN A 223 -9.20 1.78 -10.65
CA GLN A 223 -8.09 2.24 -9.81
C GLN A 223 -6.94 1.22 -9.81
N ILE A 224 -7.24 -0.08 -9.84
CA ILE A 224 -6.22 -1.13 -9.96
C ILE A 224 -5.50 -1.02 -11.32
N GLU A 225 -6.25 -0.81 -12.41
CA GLU A 225 -5.68 -0.53 -13.75
C GLU A 225 -4.81 0.72 -13.77
N GLN A 226 -5.25 1.79 -13.08
CA GLN A 226 -4.45 3.00 -12.96
C GLN A 226 -3.13 2.72 -12.24
N ILE A 227 -3.12 1.90 -11.19
CA ILE A 227 -1.88 1.50 -10.49
C ILE A 227 -0.98 0.68 -11.43
N PHE A 228 -1.50 -0.28 -12.20
CA PHE A 228 -0.69 -1.02 -13.17
C PHE A 228 -0.02 -0.08 -14.19
N LYS A 229 -0.77 0.87 -14.74
CA LYS A 229 -0.26 1.87 -15.69
C LYS A 229 0.78 2.77 -15.03
N GLU A 230 0.49 3.26 -13.83
CA GLU A 230 1.37 4.14 -13.08
C GLU A 230 2.70 3.45 -12.78
N PHE A 231 2.71 2.17 -12.45
CA PHE A 231 3.96 1.47 -12.11
C PHE A 231 4.59 0.69 -13.27
N ASN A 232 4.05 0.82 -14.50
CA ASN A 232 4.49 0.08 -15.69
C ASN A 232 4.59 -1.44 -15.45
N LEU A 233 3.53 -2.04 -14.90
CA LEU A 233 3.46 -3.44 -14.50
C LEU A 233 2.62 -4.33 -15.42
#